data_AF-A0A7X8AQF6-F1
#
_entry.id   AF-A0A7X8AQF6-F1
#
_cell.length_a   1.000
_cell.length_b   1.000
_cell.length_c   1.000
_cell.angle_alpha   90.00
_cell.angle_beta   90.00
_cell.angle_gamma   90.00
#
_symmetry.space_group_name_H-M   'P 1'
#
loop_
_entity.id
_entity.type
_entity.pdbx_description
1 polymer ?
#
loop_
_entity_poly.entity_id
_entity_poly.type
_entity_poly.pdbx_seq_one_letter_code
_entity_poly.pdbx_strand_id
1 'polypeptide(L)'
;MPSPSAQRYLPGGVPLFGAAHLVAMVASRTDHPVLPVLDRLVAAGGSADEVLAALQQWSAWGLPDFCICERTETGFRLLIRGGFEVRPDGETPITVREEPWADGTVTNEAVTVRALMDPPRGGPAVAFYGGSALASLVRFATGRAAEAMLGAPPAAPLLAAPPTPVLPTSAARAGLDVRGADRVPPHDRPDDSGSRPG
;
A
#
# COMPACT_ATOMS: atom_id res chain seq x y z
N MET A 1 -8.25 -24.28 1.61
CA MET A 1 -6.95 -23.79 1.13
C MET A 1 -7.07 -22.29 0.91
N PRO A 2 -6.11 -21.46 1.37
CA PRO A 2 -6.15 -20.03 1.08
C PRO A 2 -6.10 -19.79 -0.43
N SER A 3 -6.90 -18.87 -0.96
CA SER A 3 -6.87 -18.57 -2.41
C SER A 3 -5.46 -18.13 -2.80
N PRO A 4 -4.97 -18.49 -4.00
CA PRO A 4 -3.63 -18.14 -4.44
C PRO A 4 -3.43 -16.63 -4.39
N SER A 5 -2.19 -16.20 -4.11
CA SER A 5 -1.75 -14.82 -4.26
C SER A 5 -0.50 -14.76 -5.11
N ALA A 6 -0.34 -13.65 -5.81
CA ALA A 6 0.83 -13.38 -6.63
C ALA A 6 1.15 -11.89 -6.57
N GLN A 7 2.45 -11.58 -6.61
CA GLN A 7 2.94 -10.21 -6.65
C GLN A 7 3.96 -10.07 -7.77
N ARG A 8 3.90 -8.92 -8.45
CA ARG A 8 4.89 -8.52 -9.45
C ARG A 8 5.21 -7.05 -9.26
N TYR A 9 6.45 -6.65 -9.49
CA TYR A 9 6.87 -5.27 -9.38
C TYR A 9 7.68 -4.83 -10.59
N LEU A 10 7.68 -3.53 -10.83
CA LEU A 10 8.60 -2.88 -11.76
C LEU A 10 9.71 -2.23 -10.93
N PRO A 11 10.99 -2.57 -11.17
CA PRO A 11 12.10 -1.99 -10.42
C PRO A 11 12.10 -0.46 -10.45
N GLY A 12 12.44 0.15 -9.32
CA GLY A 12 12.50 1.61 -9.16
C GLY A 12 13.35 2.00 -7.96
N GLY A 13 13.06 3.15 -7.37
CA GLY A 13 13.80 3.75 -6.25
C GLY A 13 13.04 3.79 -4.93
N VAL A 14 11.77 3.39 -4.89
CA VAL A 14 10.97 3.41 -3.66
C VAL A 14 11.06 2.05 -2.94
N PRO A 15 11.44 2.02 -1.65
CA PRO A 15 11.38 0.82 -0.83
C PRO A 15 10.02 0.12 -0.88
N LEU A 16 10.06 -1.17 -1.22
CA LEU A 16 8.94 -2.10 -1.27
C LEU A 16 9.21 -3.24 -0.31
N PHE A 17 8.25 -3.56 0.55
CA PHE A 17 8.24 -4.72 1.43
C PHE A 17 7.04 -5.60 1.09
N GLY A 18 7.22 -6.91 1.03
CA GLY A 18 6.13 -7.83 0.71
C GLY A 18 6.17 -9.13 1.50
N ALA A 19 4.97 -9.62 1.78
CA ALA A 19 4.66 -10.95 2.25
C ALA A 19 3.40 -11.45 1.50
N ALA A 20 3.03 -12.73 1.65
CA ALA A 20 1.93 -13.33 0.88
C ALA A 20 0.57 -12.61 1.02
N HIS A 21 0.33 -11.91 2.14
CA HIS A 21 -0.88 -11.17 2.46
C HIS A 21 -0.70 -9.65 2.51
N LEU A 22 0.52 -9.12 2.38
CA LEU A 22 0.81 -7.71 2.64
C LEU A 22 1.84 -7.16 1.67
N VAL A 23 1.61 -5.94 1.21
CA VAL A 23 2.57 -5.14 0.44
C VAL A 23 2.62 -3.74 1.03
N ALA A 24 3.83 -3.22 1.27
CA ALA A 24 4.03 -1.84 1.71
C ALA A 24 5.08 -1.15 0.84
N MET A 25 4.72 -0.02 0.24
CA MET A 25 5.65 0.92 -0.38
C MET A 25 5.80 2.14 0.51
N VAL A 26 7.04 2.56 0.78
CA VAL A 26 7.32 3.69 1.68
C VAL A 26 8.31 4.62 1.00
N ALA A 27 7.90 5.86 0.72
CA ALA A 27 8.77 6.86 0.12
C ALA A 27 9.70 7.46 1.19
N SER A 28 10.75 6.70 1.49
CA SER A 28 11.80 7.10 2.41
C SER A 28 13.17 6.87 1.78
N ARG A 29 14.20 7.47 2.38
CA ARG A 29 15.59 7.21 1.99
C ARG A 29 15.98 5.78 2.38
N THR A 30 16.83 5.16 1.58
CA THR A 30 17.24 3.76 1.75
C THR A 30 18.03 3.49 3.03
N ASP A 31 18.57 4.53 3.67
CA ASP A 31 19.27 4.49 4.96
C ASP A 31 18.37 4.81 6.16
N HIS A 32 17.07 5.03 5.95
CA HIS A 32 16.16 5.41 7.03
C HIS A 32 15.99 4.26 8.04
N PRO A 33 16.11 4.51 9.36
CA PRO A 33 16.15 3.47 10.39
C PRO A 33 14.84 2.68 10.54
N VAL A 34 13.73 3.19 10.02
CA VAL A 34 12.46 2.45 9.96
C VAL A 34 12.51 1.26 9.00
N LEU A 35 13.30 1.31 7.93
CA LEU A 35 13.26 0.29 6.87
C LEU A 35 13.63 -1.12 7.37
N PRO A 36 14.71 -1.31 8.18
CA PRO A 36 14.99 -2.62 8.78
C PRO A 36 13.96 -3.09 9.80
N VAL A 37 13.15 -2.18 10.37
CA VAL A 37 12.03 -2.53 11.25
C VAL A 37 10.87 -3.07 10.42
N LEU A 38 10.53 -2.38 9.33
CA LEU A 38 9.47 -2.80 8.40
C LEU A 38 9.79 -4.13 7.73
N ASP A 39 11.03 -4.33 7.27
CA ASP A 39 11.45 -5.58 6.64
C ASP A 39 11.23 -6.78 7.58
N ARG A 40 11.68 -6.66 8.83
CA ARG A 40 11.49 -7.71 9.85
C ARG A 40 10.02 -7.91 10.21
N LEU A 41 9.26 -6.84 10.34
CA LEU A 41 7.83 -6.90 10.67
C LEU A 41 7.04 -7.61 9.58
N VAL A 42 7.24 -7.23 8.32
CA VAL A 42 6.57 -7.84 7.16
C VAL A 42 7.00 -9.30 7.00
N ALA A 43 8.29 -9.61 7.15
CA ALA A 43 8.80 -10.98 7.12
C ALA A 43 8.23 -11.87 8.23
N ALA A 44 7.93 -11.30 9.40
CA ALA A 44 7.27 -12.00 10.52
C ALA A 44 5.76 -12.20 10.32
N GLY A 45 5.21 -11.70 9.22
CA GLY A 45 3.79 -11.81 8.90
C GLY A 45 2.93 -10.73 9.53
N GLY A 46 3.50 -9.56 9.84
CA GLY A 46 2.78 -8.45 10.47
C GLY A 46 1.61 -7.92 9.63
N SER A 47 0.77 -7.11 10.27
CA SER A 47 -0.44 -6.52 9.67
C SER A 47 -0.23 -5.11 9.13
N ALA A 48 -1.21 -4.58 8.40
CA ALA A 48 -1.21 -3.19 7.97
C ALA A 48 -1.13 -2.20 9.15
N ASP A 49 -1.85 -2.49 10.25
CA ASP A 49 -1.87 -1.63 11.43
C ASP A 49 -0.52 -1.63 12.15
N GLU A 50 0.18 -2.78 12.21
CA GLU A 50 1.52 -2.85 12.78
C GLU A 50 2.54 -2.09 11.94
N VAL A 51 2.45 -2.16 10.61
CA VAL A 51 3.29 -1.36 9.70
C VAL A 51 3.03 0.13 9.90
N LEU A 52 1.75 0.53 9.99
CA LEU A 52 1.36 1.91 10.23
C LEU A 52 1.88 2.39 11.60
N ALA A 53 1.71 1.59 12.66
CA ALA A 53 2.22 1.91 13.99
C ALA A 53 3.74 2.05 13.99
N ALA A 54 4.46 1.17 13.28
CA ALA A 54 5.90 1.28 13.12
C ALA A 54 6.29 2.57 12.39
N LEU A 55 5.58 3.00 11.35
CA LEU A 55 5.83 4.29 10.69
C LEU A 55 5.57 5.48 11.63
N GLN A 56 4.48 5.42 12.42
CA GLN A 56 4.10 6.48 13.35
C GLN A 56 5.11 6.68 14.49
N GLN A 57 5.78 5.62 14.95
CA GLN A 57 6.82 5.71 15.98
C GLN A 57 7.98 6.64 15.57
N TRP A 58 8.18 6.86 14.27
CA TRP A 58 9.22 7.75 13.73
C TRP A 58 8.67 9.09 13.24
N SER A 59 7.40 9.40 13.51
CA SER A 59 6.70 10.61 13.05
C SER A 59 7.32 11.93 13.51
N ALA A 60 8.16 11.92 14.56
CA ALA A 60 8.95 13.07 14.98
C ALA A 60 9.86 13.63 13.86
N TRP A 61 10.18 12.82 12.85
CA TRP A 61 10.98 13.18 11.67
C TRP A 61 10.14 13.51 10.44
N GLY A 62 8.81 13.58 10.61
CA GLY A 62 7.84 13.63 9.52
C GLY A 62 7.43 12.22 9.09
N LEU A 63 6.11 11.98 9.02
CA LEU A 63 5.58 10.71 8.54
C LEU A 63 5.81 10.62 7.02
N PRO A 64 6.57 9.61 6.52
CA PRO A 64 6.83 9.49 5.10
C PRO A 64 5.54 9.24 4.32
N ASP A 65 5.56 9.50 3.02
CA ASP A 65 4.50 9.02 2.14
C ASP A 65 4.55 7.48 2.11
N PHE A 66 3.40 6.84 2.08
CA PHE A 66 3.33 5.38 2.02
C PHE A 66 2.06 4.90 1.33
N CYS A 67 2.11 3.65 0.88
CA CYS A 67 0.94 2.87 0.52
C CYS A 67 1.10 1.47 1.11
N ILE A 68 0.17 1.07 1.96
CA ILE A 68 0.09 -0.26 2.55
C ILE A 68 -1.15 -0.94 1.99
N CYS A 69 -0.98 -2.14 1.47
CA CYS A 69 -2.03 -2.96 0.91
C CYS A 69 -2.01 -4.32 1.60
N GLU A 70 -3.05 -4.59 2.38
CA GLU A 70 -3.24 -5.86 3.07
C GLU A 70 -4.41 -6.61 2.45
N ARG A 71 -4.18 -7.89 2.18
CA ARG A 71 -5.22 -8.79 1.68
C ARG A 71 -6.23 -9.06 2.78
N THR A 72 -7.51 -8.93 2.43
CA THR A 72 -8.64 -9.34 3.25
C THR A 72 -9.28 -10.61 2.68
N GLU A 73 -10.34 -11.12 3.30
CA GLU A 73 -11.09 -12.26 2.77
C GLU A 73 -11.75 -11.96 1.42
N THR A 74 -12.17 -10.72 1.21
CA THR A 74 -12.99 -10.29 0.06
C THR A 74 -12.26 -9.34 -0.89
N GLY A 75 -11.01 -8.98 -0.63
CA GLY A 75 -10.22 -8.09 -1.46
C GLY A 75 -9.00 -7.54 -0.73
N PHE A 76 -8.91 -6.21 -0.60
CA PHE A 76 -7.77 -5.53 0.02
C PHE A 76 -8.21 -4.38 0.92
N ARG A 77 -7.50 -4.19 2.03
CA ARG A 77 -7.46 -2.94 2.80
C ARG A 77 -6.29 -2.10 2.29
N LEU A 78 -6.52 -0.80 2.16
CA LEU A 78 -5.58 0.17 1.61
C LEU A 78 -5.38 1.31 2.61
N LEU A 79 -4.15 1.54 3.02
CA LEU A 79 -3.72 2.72 3.76
C LEU A 79 -2.81 3.56 2.86
N ILE A 80 -3.23 4.77 2.49
CA ILE A 80 -2.53 5.55 1.46
C ILE A 80 -2.29 6.98 1.96
N ARG A 81 -1.03 7.43 1.84
CA ARG A 81 -0.59 8.79 2.16
C ARG A 81 0.32 9.33 1.08
N GLY A 82 0.04 10.55 0.61
CA GLY A 82 0.94 11.34 -0.22
C GLY A 82 1.11 10.80 -1.65
N GLY A 83 2.34 10.80 -2.17
CA GLY A 83 2.69 10.61 -3.59
C GLY A 83 2.52 9.18 -4.15
N PHE A 84 1.40 8.52 -3.85
CA PHE A 84 1.03 7.22 -4.38
C PHE A 84 -0.30 7.25 -5.13
N GLU A 85 -0.39 6.44 -6.18
CA GLU A 85 -1.61 6.16 -6.93
C GLU A 85 -1.93 4.68 -6.77
N VAL A 86 -3.16 4.36 -6.37
CA VAL A 86 -3.63 2.97 -6.27
C VAL A 86 -4.75 2.75 -7.27
N ARG A 87 -4.63 1.73 -8.10
CA ARG A 87 -5.61 1.34 -9.10
C ARG A 87 -6.12 -0.06 -8.83
N PRO A 88 -7.30 -0.22 -8.20
CA PRO A 88 -8.00 -1.49 -8.19
C PRO A 88 -8.37 -1.89 -9.63
N ASP A 89 -8.36 -3.19 -9.91
CA ASP A 89 -8.63 -3.69 -11.25
C ASP A 89 -10.03 -3.34 -11.75
N GLY A 90 -10.11 -2.73 -12.94
CA GLY A 90 -11.38 -2.30 -13.54
C GLY A 90 -11.91 -0.97 -13.01
N GLU A 91 -11.22 -0.35 -12.05
CA GLU A 91 -11.66 0.88 -11.39
C GLU A 91 -10.80 2.10 -11.77
N THR A 92 -11.32 3.28 -11.45
CA THR A 92 -10.58 4.54 -11.62
C THR A 92 -9.44 4.61 -10.59
N PRO A 93 -8.25 5.14 -10.95
CA PRO A 93 -7.17 5.32 -9.99
C PRO A 93 -7.57 6.21 -8.81
N ILE A 94 -7.16 5.80 -7.62
CA ILE A 94 -7.35 6.48 -6.35
C ILE A 94 -6.04 7.21 -6.02
N THR A 95 -6.13 8.52 -5.86
CA THR A 95 -5.04 9.36 -5.32
C THR A 95 -5.57 10.05 -4.08
N VAL A 96 -4.83 9.97 -2.97
CA VAL A 96 -5.27 10.57 -1.71
C VAL A 96 -4.88 12.04 -1.65
N ARG A 97 -5.86 12.89 -1.36
CA ARG A 97 -5.66 14.30 -0.99
C ARG A 97 -5.95 14.56 0.50
N GLU A 98 -6.42 13.55 1.23
CA GLU A 98 -6.85 13.66 2.62
C GLU A 98 -5.69 13.42 3.58
N GLU A 99 -5.67 14.18 4.67
CA GLU A 99 -4.71 14.06 5.76
C GLU A 99 -5.39 13.49 7.02
N PRO A 100 -4.72 12.66 7.83
CA PRO A 100 -3.30 12.30 7.70
C PRO A 100 -3.01 11.17 6.70
N TRP A 101 -3.97 10.31 6.38
CA TRP A 101 -3.94 9.32 5.30
C TRP A 101 -5.38 8.84 5.04
N ALA A 102 -5.61 8.18 3.91
CA ALA A 102 -6.87 7.47 3.67
C ALA A 102 -6.76 6.01 4.13
N ASP A 103 -7.84 5.50 4.73
CA ASP A 103 -8.03 4.09 5.08
C ASP A 103 -9.36 3.62 4.48
N GLY A 104 -9.31 2.55 3.68
CA GLY A 104 -10.49 1.98 3.07
C GLY A 104 -10.27 0.58 2.55
N THR A 105 -11.34 -0.04 2.10
CA THR A 105 -11.31 -1.39 1.53
C THR A 105 -11.83 -1.40 0.10
N VAL A 106 -11.30 -2.33 -0.69
CA VAL A 106 -11.73 -2.62 -2.06
C VAL A 106 -11.93 -4.11 -2.22
N THR A 107 -12.91 -4.54 -3.01
CA THR A 107 -13.28 -5.96 -3.18
C THR A 107 -12.70 -6.59 -4.44
N ASN A 108 -11.87 -5.85 -5.18
CA ASN A 108 -11.25 -6.30 -6.42
C ASN A 108 -10.22 -7.41 -6.12
N GLU A 109 -10.02 -8.32 -7.08
CA GLU A 109 -9.05 -9.42 -6.94
C GLU A 109 -7.60 -8.96 -7.14
N ALA A 110 -7.36 -7.76 -7.68
CA ALA A 110 -6.04 -7.18 -7.77
C ALA A 110 -6.04 -5.66 -7.59
N VAL A 111 -4.92 -5.17 -7.08
CA VAL A 111 -4.61 -3.75 -6.98
C VAL A 111 -3.22 -3.49 -7.54
N THR A 112 -3.06 -2.33 -8.17
CA THR A 112 -1.77 -1.83 -8.64
C THR A 112 -1.42 -0.56 -7.87
N VAL A 113 -0.29 -0.56 -7.19
CA VAL A 113 0.24 0.60 -6.47
C VAL A 113 1.40 1.17 -7.26
N ARG A 114 1.39 2.48 -7.48
CA ARG A 114 2.41 3.21 -8.22
C ARG A 114 2.93 4.38 -7.40
N ALA A 115 4.24 4.51 -7.32
CA ALA A 115 4.92 5.69 -6.81
C ALA A 115 4.85 6.81 -7.85
N LEU A 116 4.30 7.97 -7.50
CA LEU A 116 4.21 9.13 -8.41
C LEU A 116 5.52 9.91 -8.47
N MET A 117 6.32 9.86 -7.40
CA MET A 117 7.61 10.54 -7.30
C MET A 117 8.75 9.84 -8.07
N ASP A 118 8.56 8.57 -8.44
CA ASP A 118 9.55 7.79 -9.19
C ASP A 118 8.86 7.08 -10.36
N PRO A 119 8.74 7.75 -11.53
CA PRO A 119 8.04 7.18 -12.66
C PRO A 119 8.79 5.93 -13.18
N PRO A 120 8.05 4.88 -13.59
CA PRO A 120 8.66 3.64 -14.09
C PRO A 120 9.54 3.92 -15.30
N ARG A 121 10.80 3.49 -15.24
CA ARG A 121 11.82 3.76 -16.26
C ARG A 121 11.75 2.83 -17.48
N GLY A 122 10.69 2.02 -17.57
CA GLY A 122 10.57 0.91 -18.52
C GLY A 122 11.35 -0.32 -18.06
N GLY A 123 10.92 -1.51 -18.50
CA GLY A 123 11.54 -2.78 -18.13
C GLY A 123 10.51 -3.89 -17.87
N PRO A 124 10.95 -5.16 -17.81
CA PRO A 124 10.06 -6.27 -17.51
C PRO A 124 9.60 -6.24 -16.06
N ALA A 125 8.37 -6.69 -15.83
CA ALA A 125 7.87 -6.94 -14.50
C ALA A 125 8.61 -8.13 -13.88
N VAL A 126 9.03 -8.00 -12.63
CA VAL A 126 9.72 -9.04 -11.87
C VAL A 126 8.74 -9.69 -10.90
N ALA A 127 8.74 -11.02 -10.84
CA ALA A 127 7.96 -11.76 -9.84
C ALA A 127 8.49 -11.44 -8.43
N PHE A 128 7.58 -11.17 -7.51
CA PHE A 128 7.91 -10.86 -6.12
C PHE A 128 7.34 -11.95 -5.21
N TYR A 129 8.23 -12.63 -4.49
CA TYR A 129 7.86 -13.73 -3.60
C TYR A 129 7.90 -13.34 -2.12
N GLY A 130 8.11 -12.05 -1.84
CA GLY A 130 8.27 -11.47 -0.52
C GLY A 130 9.69 -10.96 -0.25
N GLY A 131 9.88 -10.35 0.92
CA GLY A 131 11.12 -9.68 1.33
C GLY A 131 11.08 -8.19 0.98
N SER A 132 12.25 -7.62 0.70
CA SER A 132 12.39 -6.21 0.32
C SER A 132 12.99 -6.03 -1.08
N ALA A 133 12.56 -4.97 -1.75
CA ALA A 133 13.04 -4.56 -3.07
C ALA A 133 12.93 -3.03 -3.22
N LEU A 134 13.46 -2.49 -4.32
CA LEU A 134 13.16 -1.13 -4.75
C LEU A 134 12.26 -1.19 -5.98
N ALA A 135 11.13 -0.49 -5.92
CA ALA A 135 10.09 -0.54 -6.93
C ALA A 135 9.58 0.87 -7.26
N SER A 136 9.13 1.06 -8.50
CA SER A 136 8.31 2.22 -8.89
C SER A 136 6.82 1.86 -8.91
N LEU A 137 6.52 0.56 -9.03
CA LEU A 137 5.18 0.02 -9.16
C LEU A 137 5.15 -1.41 -8.65
N VAL A 138 4.10 -1.78 -7.92
CA VAL A 138 3.81 -3.16 -7.52
C VAL A 138 2.36 -3.50 -7.83
N ARG A 139 2.12 -4.71 -8.32
CA ARG A 139 0.79 -5.28 -8.50
C ARG A 139 0.64 -6.45 -7.56
N PHE A 140 -0.42 -6.41 -6.76
CA PHE A 140 -0.79 -7.47 -5.84
C PHE A 140 -2.13 -8.07 -6.28
N ALA A 141 -2.13 -9.37 -6.57
CA ALA A 141 -3.30 -10.10 -7.04
C ALA A 141 -3.60 -11.31 -6.16
N THR A 142 -4.87 -11.68 -6.11
CA THR A 142 -5.42 -12.85 -5.43
C THR A 142 -6.37 -13.60 -6.36
N GLY A 143 -6.76 -14.83 -6.00
CA GLY A 143 -7.81 -15.56 -6.71
C GLY A 143 -7.50 -15.76 -8.20
N ARG A 144 -8.47 -15.49 -9.07
CA ARG A 144 -8.30 -15.68 -10.53
C ARG A 144 -7.29 -14.69 -11.10
N ALA A 145 -7.25 -13.46 -10.59
CA ALA A 145 -6.24 -12.49 -11.00
C ALA A 145 -4.81 -12.96 -10.69
N ALA A 146 -4.61 -13.66 -9.57
CA ALA A 146 -3.31 -14.27 -9.24
C ALA A 146 -2.94 -15.41 -10.20
N GLU A 147 -3.89 -16.30 -10.49
CA GLU A 147 -3.68 -17.41 -11.44
C GLU A 147 -3.34 -16.89 -12.84
N ALA A 148 -4.09 -15.90 -13.32
CA ALA A 148 -3.82 -15.23 -14.60
C ALA A 148 -2.43 -14.58 -14.61
N MET A 149 -2.03 -13.95 -13.50
CA MET A 149 -0.72 -13.33 -13.39
C MET A 149 0.41 -14.36 -13.34
N LEU A 150 0.21 -15.54 -12.74
CA LEU A 150 1.21 -16.61 -12.74
C LEU A 150 1.35 -17.28 -14.11
N GLY A 151 0.26 -17.37 -14.88
CA GLY A 151 0.28 -17.89 -16.25
C GLY A 151 0.81 -16.92 -17.32
N ALA A 152 0.85 -15.61 -17.03
CA ALA A 152 1.31 -14.59 -17.97
C ALA A 152 2.85 -14.53 -18.08
N PRO A 153 3.42 -14.24 -19.26
CA PRO A 153 4.86 -14.02 -19.38
C PRO A 153 5.34 -12.82 -18.53
N PRO A 154 6.60 -12.81 -18.06
CA PRO A 154 7.15 -11.75 -17.20
C PRO A 154 7.23 -10.37 -17.88
N ALA A 155 7.21 -10.34 -19.22
CA ALA A 155 7.24 -9.10 -20.00
C ALA A 155 5.87 -8.42 -20.18
N ALA A 156 4.78 -9.00 -19.66
CA ALA A 156 3.46 -8.38 -19.78
C ALA A 156 3.42 -7.03 -19.02
N PRO A 157 2.84 -5.97 -19.60
CA PRO A 157 2.75 -4.68 -18.94
C PRO A 157 1.96 -4.80 -17.64
N LEU A 158 2.57 -4.37 -16.53
CA LEU A 158 1.95 -4.34 -15.19
C LEU A 158 0.74 -3.40 -15.14
N LEU A 159 0.80 -2.33 -15.93
CA LEU A 159 -0.35 -1.49 -16.22
C LEU A 159 -1.18 -2.20 -17.29
N ALA A 160 -2.07 -3.11 -16.89
CA ALA A 160 -3.08 -3.62 -17.80
C ALA A 160 -3.82 -2.43 -18.44
N ALA A 161 -3.97 -2.46 -19.77
CA ALA A 161 -4.93 -1.61 -20.47
C ALA A 161 -6.34 -1.94 -19.96
N PRO A 162 -7.27 -0.97 -19.93
CA PRO A 162 -8.64 -1.24 -19.52
C PRO A 162 -9.21 -2.43 -20.34
N PRO A 163 -10.00 -3.32 -19.73
CA PRO A 163 -10.79 -4.26 -20.53
C PRO A 163 -11.66 -3.46 -21.51
N THR A 164 -11.76 -3.93 -22.74
CA THR A 164 -12.60 -3.35 -23.80
C THR A 164 -13.98 -3.02 -23.22
N PRO A 165 -14.52 -1.80 -23.41
CA PRO A 165 -15.73 -1.37 -22.74
C PRO A 165 -16.91 -2.25 -23.15
N VAL A 166 -17.43 -3.02 -22.20
CA VAL A 166 -18.79 -3.56 -22.29
C VAL A 166 -19.72 -2.43 -21.82
N LEU A 167 -20.67 -2.03 -22.65
CA LEU A 167 -21.62 -0.93 -22.40
C LEU A 167 -22.23 -1.05 -20.98
N PRO A 168 -22.18 0.00 -20.14
CA PRO A 168 -22.70 -0.06 -18.78
C PRO A 168 -24.23 0.01 -18.78
N THR A 169 -24.87 -1.04 -18.29
CA THR A 169 -26.20 -0.91 -17.69
C THR A 169 -26.03 -0.31 -16.30
N SER A 170 -26.29 0.99 -16.19
CA SER A 170 -26.74 1.71 -14.99
C SER A 170 -25.93 1.55 -13.69
N ALA A 171 -25.08 2.56 -13.44
CA ALA A 171 -24.67 3.14 -12.15
C ALA A 171 -24.78 2.29 -10.86
N ALA A 172 -23.64 1.69 -10.46
CA ALA A 172 -23.30 1.53 -9.06
C ALA A 172 -22.08 2.42 -8.77
N ARG A 173 -22.20 3.32 -7.80
CA ARG A 173 -21.08 4.10 -7.28
C ARG A 173 -20.03 3.12 -6.73
N ALA A 174 -18.89 2.98 -7.39
CA ALA A 174 -17.78 2.20 -6.88
C ALA A 174 -17.21 2.90 -5.64
N GLY A 175 -17.51 2.33 -4.47
CA GLY A 175 -17.23 2.88 -3.16
C GLY A 175 -15.91 2.35 -2.62
N LEU A 176 -14.90 3.21 -2.57
CA LEU A 176 -13.98 3.16 -1.44
C LEU A 176 -14.80 3.56 -0.21
N ASP A 177 -15.11 2.60 0.66
CA ASP A 177 -15.72 2.91 1.96
C ASP A 177 -14.60 3.50 2.85
N VAL A 178 -14.38 4.81 2.70
CA VAL A 178 -13.39 5.55 3.48
C VAL A 178 -13.96 5.79 4.87
N ARG A 179 -13.38 5.15 5.88
CA ARG A 179 -13.56 5.60 7.26
C ARG A 179 -12.45 6.60 7.55
N GLY A 180 -12.80 7.88 7.67
CA GLY A 180 -11.87 8.88 8.16
C GLY A 180 -11.33 8.46 9.53
N ALA A 181 -10.00 8.48 9.70
CA ALA A 181 -9.37 8.17 10.97
C ALA A 181 -9.90 9.12 12.04
N ASP A 182 -10.58 8.56 13.04
CA ASP A 182 -11.05 9.32 14.18
C ASP A 182 -9.83 9.92 14.89
N ARG A 183 -9.93 11.21 15.23
CA ARG A 183 -8.83 12.05 15.70
C ARG A 183 -8.06 11.38 16.83
N VAL A 184 -6.73 11.27 16.67
CA VAL A 184 -5.80 11.01 17.77
C VAL A 184 -6.08 12.05 18.87
N PRO A 185 -6.39 11.64 20.12
CA PRO A 185 -6.59 12.60 21.20
C PRO A 185 -5.25 13.34 21.46
N PRO A 186 -5.28 14.65 21.74
CA PRO A 186 -4.07 15.38 22.06
C PRO A 186 -3.40 14.76 23.29
N HIS A 187 -2.09 14.54 23.21
CA HIS A 187 -1.26 14.23 24.36
C HIS A 187 -1.46 15.32 25.42
N ASP A 188 -2.10 14.97 26.54
CA ASP A 188 -2.06 15.77 27.76
C ASP A 188 -0.60 15.95 28.14
N ARG A 189 -0.12 17.20 28.08
CA ARG A 189 1.13 17.59 28.71
C ARG A 189 0.93 17.45 30.22
N PRO A 190 1.87 16.85 30.97
CA PRO A 190 1.82 16.96 32.40
C PRO A 190 2.03 18.43 32.79
N ASP A 191 1.08 18.98 33.53
CA ASP A 191 1.18 20.30 34.16
C ASP A 191 2.38 20.32 35.10
N ASP A 192 3.44 21.00 34.67
CA ASP A 192 4.55 21.42 35.52
C ASP A 192 4.12 22.69 36.27
N SER A 193 3.26 22.51 37.28
CA SER A 193 2.99 23.53 38.27
C SER A 193 3.80 23.20 39.52
N GLY A 194 5.06 23.60 39.47
CA GLY A 194 6.00 23.55 40.57
C GLY A 194 5.41 24.12 41.87
N SER A 195 5.49 23.31 42.91
CA SER A 195 5.45 23.77 44.29
C SER A 195 6.55 24.80 44.53
N ARG A 196 6.21 25.97 45.08
CA ARG A 196 7.12 26.69 45.98
C ARG A 196 6.37 27.25 47.19
N PRO A 197 6.97 27.16 48.39
CA PRO A 197 6.36 27.56 49.64
C PRO A 197 6.65 29.04 49.95
N GLY A 198 5.77 29.66 50.73
CA GLY A 198 5.92 31.02 51.26
C GLY A 198 4.66 31.45 51.97
#